data_AF-A0A7S3MMJ7-F1
#
_entry.id   AF-A0A7S3MMJ7-F1
#
_cell.length_a   1.000
_cell.length_b   1.000
_cell.length_c   1.000
_cell.angle_alpha   90.00
_cell.angle_beta   90.00
_cell.angle_gamma   90.00
#
_symmetry.space_group_name_H-M   'P 1'
#
loop_
_entity.id
_entity.type
_entity.pdbx_description
1 polymer ?
#
loop_
_entity_poly.entity_id
_entity_poly.type
_entity_poly.pdbx_seq_one_letter_code
_entity_poly.pdbx_strand_id
1 'polypeptide(L)'
;MVHPGLQEGQPNLPKSYSYGRQTQVTDPVDVVIKAQNLNGLADRFNDAKEGKYASAVREPLGKSFQRGYNWPKQAQQANHTFGVPTGASADAKDVLYPNQGSYEEKQETAKMYQRTHGNFGPGEQRTRDYDWQANNRISQ
;
A
#
# COMPACT_ATOMS: atom_id res chain seq x y z
N MET A 1 85.90 37.35 -0.86
CA MET A 1 86.58 37.85 0.36
C MET A 1 85.56 37.82 1.48
N VAL A 2 85.80 37.03 2.53
CA VAL A 2 84.95 36.97 3.73
C VAL A 2 85.48 38.01 4.72
N HIS A 3 84.61 38.66 5.49
CA HIS A 3 85.03 39.65 6.49
C HIS A 3 85.92 38.99 7.57
N PRO A 4 87.05 39.60 8.00
CA PRO A 4 88.02 38.96 8.89
C PRO A 4 87.43 38.43 10.20
N GLY A 5 86.49 39.17 10.81
CA GLY A 5 85.81 38.75 12.04
C GLY A 5 84.78 37.62 11.88
N LEU A 6 84.48 37.19 10.65
CA LEU A 6 83.54 36.10 10.36
C LEU A 6 84.26 34.79 9.99
N GLN A 7 85.60 34.83 9.90
CA GLN A 7 86.42 33.74 9.37
C GLN A 7 86.54 32.56 10.35
N GLU A 8 86.42 32.81 11.65
CA GLU A 8 86.54 31.80 12.71
C GLU A 8 85.19 31.22 13.19
N GLY A 9 84.05 31.77 12.73
CA GLY A 9 82.71 31.45 13.26
C GLY A 9 81.74 30.79 12.27
N GLN A 10 82.17 30.49 11.04
CA GLN A 10 81.29 29.87 10.05
C GLN A 10 81.14 28.36 10.31
N PRO A 11 79.91 27.84 10.43
CA PRO A 11 79.70 26.40 10.58
C PRO A 11 80.18 25.68 9.31
N ASN A 12 81.04 24.66 9.49
CA ASN A 12 81.53 23.83 8.40
C ASN A 12 80.42 22.88 7.94
N LEU A 13 79.55 23.38 7.06
CA LEU A 13 78.44 22.63 6.51
C LEU A 13 78.96 21.67 5.42
N PRO A 14 78.50 20.40 5.41
CA PRO A 14 78.93 19.45 4.40
C PRO A 14 78.51 19.95 3.00
N LYS A 15 79.31 19.66 1.97
CA LYS A 15 79.02 20.09 0.59
C LYS A 15 77.67 19.57 0.05
N SER A 16 77.09 18.55 0.68
CA SER A 16 75.77 17.99 0.38
C SER A 16 74.62 18.74 1.06
N TYR A 17 74.89 19.76 1.88
CA TYR A 17 73.87 20.54 2.56
C TYR A 17 73.21 21.52 1.59
N SER A 18 71.92 21.35 1.35
CA SER A 18 71.11 22.28 0.56
C SER A 18 70.46 23.31 1.48
N TYR A 19 70.65 24.59 1.18
CA TYR A 19 69.97 25.68 1.85
C TYR A 19 68.58 25.90 1.24
N GLY A 20 67.60 26.30 2.07
CA GLY A 20 66.23 26.59 1.63
C GLY A 20 65.17 25.76 2.37
N ARG A 21 63.89 26.14 2.21
CA ARG A 21 62.76 25.40 2.79
C ARG A 21 62.40 24.23 1.87
N GLN A 22 62.53 23.00 2.38
CA GLN A 22 62.06 21.83 1.65
C GLN A 22 60.53 21.93 1.46
N THR A 23 60.07 21.62 0.25
CA THR A 23 58.64 21.54 -0.05
C THR A 23 58.06 20.32 0.67
N GLN A 24 56.92 20.51 1.32
CA GLN A 24 56.18 19.38 1.88
C GLN A 24 55.54 18.60 0.73
N VAL A 25 55.59 17.29 0.81
CA VAL A 25 54.93 16.43 -0.18
C VAL A 25 53.42 16.67 -0.06
N THR A 26 52.80 17.13 -1.14
CA THR A 26 51.35 17.27 -1.26
C THR A 26 50.76 16.06 -1.97
N ASP A 27 49.47 15.80 -1.75
CA ASP A 27 48.79 14.75 -2.50
C ASP A 27 48.83 15.06 -4.00
N PRO A 28 49.22 14.08 -4.83
CA PRO A 28 49.27 14.28 -6.27
C PRO A 28 47.85 14.39 -6.84
N VAL A 29 47.71 15.17 -7.93
CA VAL A 29 46.42 15.44 -8.60
C VAL A 29 45.65 14.16 -8.92
N ASP A 30 46.36 13.09 -9.32
CA ASP A 30 45.73 11.81 -9.63
C ASP A 30 44.97 11.19 -8.44
N VAL A 31 45.52 11.32 -7.22
CA VAL A 31 44.89 10.82 -6.00
C VAL A 31 43.66 11.66 -5.65
N VAL A 32 43.75 12.98 -5.83
CA VAL A 32 42.63 13.91 -5.54
C VAL A 32 41.47 13.70 -6.50
N ILE A 33 41.73 13.56 -7.81
CA ILE A 33 40.69 13.37 -8.83
C ILE A 33 40.04 11.99 -8.72
N LYS A 34 40.79 10.96 -8.32
CA LYS A 34 40.30 9.58 -8.21
C LYS A 34 39.82 9.20 -6.81
N ALA A 35 39.66 10.15 -5.89
CA ALA A 35 39.31 9.87 -4.49
C ALA A 35 38.01 9.05 -4.29
N GLN A 36 37.14 8.99 -5.31
CA GLN A 36 35.91 8.20 -5.32
C GLN A 36 35.95 6.95 -6.22
N ASN A 37 37.10 6.62 -6.82
CA ASN A 37 37.27 5.40 -7.62
C ASN A 37 37.64 4.22 -6.71
N LEU A 38 36.80 3.96 -5.70
CA LEU A 38 36.88 2.72 -4.94
C LEU A 38 36.43 1.59 -5.87
N ASN A 39 37.27 0.55 -5.98
CA ASN A 39 37.00 -0.57 -6.87
C ASN A 39 36.84 -1.87 -6.07
N GLY A 40 35.92 -2.71 -6.52
CA GLY A 40 35.73 -4.06 -5.98
C GLY A 40 35.25 -4.08 -4.53
N LEU A 41 36.03 -4.71 -3.64
CA LEU A 41 35.63 -4.88 -2.24
C LEU A 41 35.59 -3.56 -1.46
N ALA A 42 36.49 -2.62 -1.77
CA ALA A 42 36.55 -1.34 -1.07
C ALA A 42 35.26 -0.53 -1.25
N ASP A 43 34.68 -0.57 -2.46
CA ASP A 43 33.42 0.07 -2.80
C ASP A 43 32.25 -0.56 -2.03
N ARG A 44 32.17 -1.90 -2.03
CA ARG A 44 31.17 -2.65 -1.25
C ARG A 44 31.24 -2.38 0.25
N PHE A 45 32.45 -2.24 0.80
CA PHE A 45 32.61 -1.88 2.20
C PHE A 45 32.21 -0.43 2.46
N ASN A 46 32.43 0.48 1.51
CA ASN A 46 31.97 1.85 1.61
C ASN A 46 30.43 1.90 1.58
N ASP A 47 29.79 1.25 0.60
CA ASP A 47 28.34 1.09 0.53
C ASP A 47 27.74 0.54 1.83
N ALA A 48 28.38 -0.46 2.44
CA ALA A 48 27.90 -1.04 3.70
C ALA A 48 28.00 -0.05 4.88
N LYS A 49 29.01 0.83 4.88
CA LYS A 49 29.16 1.88 5.89
C LYS A 49 28.14 2.99 5.66
N GLU A 50 27.98 3.43 4.41
CA GLU A 50 27.10 4.52 4.01
C GLU A 50 25.61 4.11 4.00
N GLY A 51 25.31 2.83 3.82
CA GLY A 51 23.95 2.28 3.86
C GLY A 51 23.22 2.48 5.20
N LYS A 52 23.93 2.94 6.24
CA LYS A 52 23.34 3.34 7.53
C LYS A 52 22.72 4.74 7.50
N TYR A 53 23.09 5.57 6.52
CA TYR A 53 22.58 6.93 6.41
C TYR A 53 21.09 6.94 6.05
N ALA A 54 20.36 7.88 6.63
CA ALA A 54 18.91 7.99 6.41
C ALA A 54 18.54 8.22 4.94
N SER A 55 19.38 8.94 4.18
CA SER A 55 19.22 9.13 2.73
C SER A 55 19.35 7.80 1.99
N ALA A 56 20.44 7.06 2.21
CA ALA A 56 20.69 5.76 1.57
C ALA A 56 19.58 4.73 1.86
N VAL A 57 19.02 4.74 3.08
CA VAL A 57 17.91 3.85 3.46
C VAL A 57 16.59 4.26 2.81
N ARG A 58 16.30 5.57 2.73
CA ARG A 58 15.02 6.10 2.20
C ARG A 58 14.98 6.16 0.69
N GLU A 59 16.13 6.34 0.05
CA GLU A 59 16.26 6.61 -1.38
C GLU A 59 17.21 5.62 -2.07
N PRO A 60 17.00 4.30 -1.94
CA PRO A 60 17.84 3.32 -2.63
C PRO A 60 17.58 3.36 -4.14
N LEU A 61 18.62 3.55 -4.94
CA LEU A 61 18.47 3.64 -6.39
C LEU A 61 17.89 2.35 -6.98
N GLY A 62 16.84 2.48 -7.81
CA GLY A 62 16.17 1.35 -8.45
C GLY A 62 15.30 0.50 -7.52
N LYS A 63 15.13 0.90 -6.25
CA LYS A 63 14.26 0.23 -5.28
C LYS A 63 13.37 1.24 -4.57
N SER A 64 12.23 0.79 -4.07
CA SER A 64 11.41 1.61 -3.19
C SER A 64 11.92 1.55 -1.75
N PHE A 65 11.50 2.53 -0.95
CA PHE A 65 11.79 2.57 0.47
C PHE A 65 11.19 1.34 1.20
N GLN A 66 12.04 0.61 1.92
CA GLN A 66 11.64 -0.54 2.72
C GLN A 66 11.40 -0.11 4.18
N ARG A 67 10.20 -0.37 4.68
CA ARG A 67 9.77 0.06 6.03
C ARG A 67 9.97 -0.99 7.14
N GLY A 68 10.51 -2.17 6.80
CA GLY A 68 10.78 -3.23 7.77
C GLY A 68 9.53 -3.84 8.42
N TYR A 69 8.40 -3.89 7.69
CA TYR A 69 7.17 -4.49 8.22
C TYR A 69 7.28 -6.02 8.36
N ASN A 70 6.78 -6.55 9.48
CA ASN A 70 6.60 -7.98 9.67
C ASN A 70 5.31 -8.43 8.97
N TRP A 71 5.43 -8.78 7.69
CA TRP A 71 4.29 -9.21 6.88
C TRP A 71 3.75 -10.57 7.31
N PRO A 72 2.42 -10.77 7.28
CA PRO A 72 1.82 -12.08 7.49
C PRO A 72 2.29 -13.09 6.43
N LYS A 73 2.38 -14.37 6.80
CA LYS A 73 2.92 -15.44 5.92
C LYS A 73 2.19 -15.54 4.59
N GLN A 74 0.89 -15.24 4.59
CA GLN A 74 0.03 -15.25 3.42
C GLN A 74 0.43 -14.18 2.40
N ALA A 75 0.83 -12.99 2.86
CA ALA A 75 1.22 -11.88 1.99
C ALA A 75 2.62 -12.05 1.37
N GLN A 76 3.41 -13.04 1.84
CA GLN A 76 4.72 -13.36 1.28
C GLN A 76 4.62 -14.31 0.06
N GLN A 77 3.42 -14.86 -0.20
CA GLN A 77 3.20 -15.74 -1.34
C GLN A 77 3.13 -14.93 -2.64
N ALA A 78 3.78 -15.41 -3.70
CA ALA A 78 3.83 -14.72 -4.99
C ALA A 78 2.44 -14.48 -5.61
N ASN A 79 1.45 -15.32 -5.28
CA ASN A 79 0.08 -15.25 -5.81
C ASN A 79 -0.90 -14.54 -4.86
N HIS A 80 -0.41 -13.85 -3.83
CA HIS A 80 -1.29 -13.11 -2.92
C HIS A 80 -1.77 -11.80 -3.59
N THR A 81 -3.09 -11.60 -3.62
CA THR A 81 -3.70 -10.34 -4.03
C THR A 81 -4.05 -9.51 -2.80
N PHE A 82 -3.66 -8.24 -2.83
CA PHE A 82 -4.01 -7.28 -1.79
C PHE A 82 -5.39 -6.67 -2.05
N GLY A 83 -6.06 -6.25 -0.97
CA GLY A 83 -7.39 -5.65 -1.02
C GLY A 83 -8.51 -6.65 -0.76
N VAL A 84 -9.74 -6.15 -0.78
CA VAL A 84 -10.95 -6.97 -0.62
C VAL A 84 -11.58 -7.14 -2.00
N PRO A 85 -11.72 -8.37 -2.52
CA PRO A 85 -12.43 -8.58 -3.77
C PRO A 85 -13.91 -8.21 -3.58
N THR A 86 -14.51 -7.60 -4.59
CA THR A 86 -15.94 -7.31 -4.59
C THR A 86 -16.71 -8.63 -4.56
N GLY A 87 -17.54 -8.82 -3.53
CA GLY A 87 -18.50 -9.91 -3.49
C GLY A 87 -19.56 -9.71 -4.57
N ALA A 88 -20.02 -10.81 -5.19
CA ALA A 88 -21.17 -10.73 -6.09
C ALA A 88 -22.40 -10.24 -5.32
N SER A 89 -23.13 -9.29 -5.91
CA SER A 89 -24.45 -8.89 -5.41
C SER A 89 -25.49 -9.98 -5.72
N ALA A 90 -26.69 -9.86 -5.14
CA ALA A 90 -27.81 -10.72 -5.51
C ALA A 90 -28.03 -10.68 -7.03
N ASP A 91 -28.30 -11.84 -7.65
CA ASP A 91 -28.60 -11.90 -9.08
C ASP A 91 -29.88 -11.11 -9.35
N ALA A 92 -29.81 -10.21 -10.33
CA ALA A 92 -30.97 -9.44 -10.76
C ALA A 92 -32.13 -10.36 -11.17
N LYS A 93 -31.84 -11.55 -11.73
CA LYS A 93 -32.87 -12.52 -12.09
C LYS A 93 -33.63 -13.05 -10.88
N ASP A 94 -32.92 -13.40 -9.81
CA ASP A 94 -33.53 -13.92 -8.58
C ASP A 94 -34.39 -12.85 -7.89
N VAL A 95 -33.98 -11.58 -7.99
CA VAL A 95 -34.73 -10.43 -7.44
C VAL A 95 -35.94 -10.07 -8.29
N LEU A 96 -35.81 -10.05 -9.61
CA LEU A 96 -36.89 -9.69 -10.55
C LEU A 96 -37.92 -10.80 -10.69
N TYR A 97 -37.48 -12.06 -10.66
CA TYR A 97 -38.28 -13.26 -10.88
C TYR A 97 -38.04 -14.24 -9.73
N PRO A 98 -38.58 -13.98 -8.52
CA PRO A 98 -38.42 -14.89 -7.42
C PRO A 98 -38.98 -16.27 -7.82
N ASN A 99 -38.17 -17.33 -7.67
CA ASN A 99 -38.55 -18.69 -8.07
C ASN A 99 -39.78 -19.24 -7.33
N GLN A 100 -40.16 -18.61 -6.20
CA GLN A 100 -41.38 -18.92 -5.46
C GLN A 100 -42.55 -17.98 -5.78
N GLY A 101 -42.36 -16.98 -6.65
CA GLY A 101 -43.40 -16.11 -7.17
C GLY A 101 -44.30 -15.47 -6.11
N SER A 102 -45.41 -14.90 -6.58
CA SER A 102 -46.58 -14.60 -5.76
C SER A 102 -47.49 -15.81 -5.82
N TYR A 103 -47.36 -16.77 -4.90
CA TYR A 103 -48.43 -17.75 -4.70
C TYR A 103 -49.72 -17.00 -4.35
N GLU A 104 -50.87 -17.53 -4.78
CA GLU A 104 -52.15 -17.00 -4.34
C GLU A 104 -52.19 -16.97 -2.81
N GLU A 105 -52.72 -15.88 -2.26
CA GLU A 105 -52.91 -15.76 -0.82
C GLU A 105 -53.75 -16.93 -0.31
N LYS A 106 -53.44 -17.43 0.89
CA LYS A 106 -54.27 -18.47 1.51
C LYS A 106 -55.71 -17.96 1.64
N GLN A 107 -56.69 -18.83 1.43
CA GLN A 107 -58.10 -18.43 1.43
C GLN A 107 -58.53 -17.71 2.72
N GLU A 108 -57.96 -18.10 3.87
CA GLU A 108 -58.21 -17.47 5.17
C GLU A 108 -57.68 -16.03 5.23
N THR A 109 -56.46 -15.80 4.72
CA THR A 109 -55.88 -14.45 4.65
C THR A 109 -56.63 -13.61 3.63
N ALA A 110 -57.00 -14.16 2.47
CA ALA A 110 -57.80 -13.46 1.48
C ALA A 110 -59.15 -12.97 2.04
N LYS A 111 -59.88 -13.83 2.79
CA LYS A 111 -61.13 -13.45 3.47
C LYS A 111 -60.92 -12.33 4.50
N MET A 112 -59.81 -12.36 5.22
CA MET A 112 -59.44 -11.29 6.16
C MET A 112 -59.25 -9.97 5.41
N TYR A 113 -58.47 -9.96 4.32
CA TYR A 113 -58.22 -8.77 3.50
C TYR A 113 -59.47 -8.24 2.79
N GLN A 114 -60.37 -9.11 2.35
CA GLN A 114 -61.69 -8.72 1.84
C GLN A 114 -62.50 -7.96 2.91
N ARG A 115 -62.46 -8.42 4.17
CA ARG A 115 -63.18 -7.77 5.27
C ARG A 115 -62.54 -6.46 5.73
N THR A 116 -61.20 -6.41 5.84
CA THR A 116 -60.50 -5.25 6.43
C THR A 116 -60.14 -4.17 5.42
N HIS A 117 -59.77 -4.56 4.19
CA HIS A 117 -59.27 -3.63 3.16
C HIS A 117 -60.18 -3.56 1.93
N GLY A 118 -61.25 -4.35 1.87
CA GLY A 118 -62.12 -4.42 0.69
C GLY A 118 -61.40 -4.97 -0.55
N ASN A 119 -60.36 -5.78 -0.35
CA ASN A 119 -59.55 -6.37 -1.41
C ASN A 119 -60.27 -7.57 -2.03
N PHE A 120 -61.22 -7.30 -2.92
CA PHE A 120 -61.97 -8.34 -3.65
C PHE A 120 -61.26 -8.72 -4.95
N GLY A 121 -61.40 -9.99 -5.34
CA GLY A 121 -60.96 -10.44 -6.64
C GLY A 121 -61.71 -9.72 -7.77
N PRO A 122 -61.10 -9.60 -8.97
CA PRO A 122 -61.78 -9.04 -10.12
C PRO A 122 -63.04 -9.85 -10.45
N GLY A 123 -64.20 -9.19 -10.48
CA GLY A 123 -65.50 -9.83 -10.77
C GLY A 123 -66.20 -10.46 -9.57
N GLU A 124 -65.63 -10.41 -8.35
CA GLU A 124 -66.30 -10.94 -7.16
C GLU A 124 -67.38 -9.99 -6.63
N GLN A 125 -68.55 -10.55 -6.30
CA GLN A 125 -69.61 -9.81 -5.64
C GLN A 125 -69.37 -9.77 -4.13
N ARG A 126 -69.58 -8.61 -3.50
CA ARG A 126 -69.49 -8.44 -2.05
C ARG A 126 -70.58 -9.25 -1.34
N THR A 127 -70.17 -10.22 -0.53
CA THR A 127 -71.05 -10.93 0.40
C THR A 127 -71.31 -10.05 1.62
N ARG A 128 -72.57 -10.00 2.08
CA ARG A 128 -73.03 -9.11 3.16
C ARG A 128 -73.44 -9.86 4.43
N ASP A 129 -73.09 -11.14 4.54
CA ASP A 129 -73.41 -12.02 5.67
C ASP A 129 -74.88 -11.96 6.12
N TYR A 130 -75.80 -11.78 5.15
CA TYR A 130 -77.23 -11.82 5.43
C TYR A 130 -77.67 -13.24 5.77
N ASP A 131 -78.53 -13.38 6.79
CA ASP A 131 -79.26 -14.62 7.03
C ASP A 131 -80.40 -14.76 6.02
N TRP A 132 -80.15 -15.55 4.97
CA TRP A 132 -81.12 -15.80 3.90
C TRP A 132 -82.24 -16.76 4.34
N GLN A 133 -82.05 -17.55 5.40
CA GLN A 133 -83.06 -18.49 5.90
C GLN A 133 -84.12 -17.81 6.78
N ALA A 134 -83.80 -16.67 7.39
CA ALA A 134 -84.76 -15.84 8.10
C ALA A 134 -85.90 -15.30 7.20
N ASN A 135 -85.77 -15.40 5.88
CA ASN A 135 -86.76 -14.93 4.92
C ASN A 135 -87.51 -16.09 4.25
N ASN A 136 -88.73 -16.37 4.74
CA ASN A 136 -89.62 -17.44 4.25
C ASN A 136 -90.03 -17.32 2.77
N ARG A 137 -89.71 -16.22 2.07
CA ARG A 137 -89.99 -16.05 0.63
C ARG A 137 -88.91 -16.63 -0.28
N ILE A 138 -87.74 -16.95 0.27
CA ILE A 138 -86.58 -17.42 -0.50
C ILE A 138 -86.31 -18.92 -0.24
N SER A 139 -86.90 -19.50 0.82
CA SER A 139 -86.63 -20.88 1.26
C SER A 139 -87.61 -21.95 0.74
N GLN A 140 -88.30 -21.71 -0.39
CA GLN A 140 -89.15 -22.71 -1.06
C GLN A 140 -88.52 -23.16 -2.38
#